data_AF-A0A1G6VS28-F1
#
_entry.id   AF-A0A1G6VS28-F1
#
_cell.length_a   1.000
_cell.length_b   1.000
_cell.length_c   1.000
_cell.angle_alpha   90.00
_cell.angle_beta   90.00
_cell.angle_gamma   90.00
#
_symmetry.space_group_name_H-M   'P 1'
#
loop_
_entity.id
_entity.type
_entity.pdbx_description
1 polymer ?
#
loop_
_entity_poly.entity_id
_entity_poly.type
_entity_poly.pdbx_seq_one_letter_code
_entity_poly.pdbx_strand_id
1 'polypeptide(L)'
;MKALGLSALIAAVVLAAAAAPAAGADASAGASQVPTMRWVSEQEYIALVGAEEAANPHFSPAPAGARMESAPLDPPQHWYDINQIDTDPRGFRIPTRHGTPGPTGWGYEHYADNHNLYSFKALTAAYRSKPAVDQGAHAEYNGYLVSGNVTIAQIHTVAQLANRTEDGSHVTFDGKYIGTITAFCVGVNRCPNAVNANG
;
A
#
# COMPACT_ATOMS: atom_id res chain seq x y z
N MET A 1 87.09 -43.33 -3.92
CA MET A 1 86.30 -44.52 -4.32
C MET A 1 84.83 -44.12 -4.11
N LYS A 2 84.08 -43.85 -5.19
CA LYS A 2 83.03 -44.74 -5.77
C LYS A 2 81.97 -45.11 -4.71
N ALA A 3 80.65 -44.97 -4.92
CA ALA A 3 79.87 -44.78 -6.13
C ALA A 3 78.37 -44.59 -5.79
N LEU A 4 77.67 -43.90 -6.69
CA LEU A 4 76.32 -44.10 -7.24
C LEU A 4 75.08 -44.35 -6.34
N GLY A 5 74.02 -43.63 -6.71
CA GLY A 5 72.62 -44.00 -6.48
C GLY A 5 71.64 -43.02 -7.13
N LEU A 6 71.48 -43.10 -8.46
CA LEU A 6 70.40 -42.45 -9.22
C LEU A 6 69.03 -42.97 -8.76
N SER A 7 68.03 -42.10 -8.69
CA SER A 7 66.68 -42.42 -9.19
C SER A 7 65.91 -41.14 -9.53
N ALA A 8 65.57 -41.02 -10.81
CA ALA A 8 64.75 -39.97 -11.37
C ALA A 8 63.26 -40.28 -11.18
N LEU A 9 62.45 -39.27 -10.90
CA LEU A 9 61.01 -39.30 -11.12
C LEU A 9 60.60 -37.98 -11.78
N ILE A 10 60.39 -38.05 -13.08
CA ILE A 10 59.83 -36.99 -13.91
C ILE A 10 58.32 -37.01 -13.68
N ALA A 11 57.79 -36.02 -12.98
CA ALA A 11 56.35 -35.78 -12.91
C ALA A 11 55.94 -34.91 -14.12
N ALA A 12 55.22 -35.51 -15.06
CA ALA A 12 54.59 -34.80 -16.16
C ALA A 12 53.44 -33.94 -15.61
N VAL A 13 53.61 -32.63 -15.63
CA VAL A 13 52.52 -31.67 -15.38
C VAL A 13 51.74 -31.52 -16.68
N VAL A 14 50.52 -32.06 -16.71
CA VAL A 14 49.55 -31.78 -17.77
C VAL A 14 49.01 -30.37 -17.54
N LEU A 15 49.41 -29.41 -18.38
CA LEU A 15 48.73 -28.12 -18.47
C LEU A 15 47.35 -28.34 -19.12
N ALA A 16 46.30 -28.39 -18.30
CA ALA A 16 44.94 -28.19 -18.77
C ALA A 16 44.77 -26.69 -19.10
N ALA A 17 44.70 -26.35 -20.38
CA ALA A 17 44.29 -25.03 -20.83
C ALA A 17 42.81 -24.81 -20.45
N ALA A 18 42.57 -24.08 -19.36
CA ALA A 18 41.26 -23.57 -19.04
C ALA A 18 40.90 -22.47 -20.06
N ALA A 19 40.00 -22.79 -20.99
CA ALA A 19 39.36 -21.80 -21.82
C ALA A 19 38.52 -20.88 -20.92
N ALA A 20 38.93 -19.62 -20.79
CA ALA A 20 38.12 -18.58 -20.18
C ALA A 20 36.87 -18.35 -21.05
N PRO A 21 35.65 -18.29 -20.48
CA PRO A 21 34.52 -17.79 -21.24
C PRO A 21 34.77 -16.30 -21.51
N ALA A 22 34.78 -15.93 -22.79
CA ALA A 22 34.73 -14.55 -23.22
C ALA A 22 33.50 -13.89 -22.57
N ALA A 23 33.74 -12.83 -21.81
CA ALA A 23 32.69 -11.97 -21.27
C ALA A 23 31.93 -11.35 -22.44
N GLY A 24 30.86 -12.02 -22.86
CA GLY A 24 29.78 -11.39 -23.59
C GLY A 24 29.14 -10.38 -22.64
N ALA A 25 29.38 -9.10 -22.90
CA ALA A 25 28.68 -8.01 -22.24
C ALA A 25 27.19 -8.20 -22.47
N ASP A 26 26.48 -8.62 -21.42
CA ASP A 26 25.03 -8.56 -21.37
C ASP A 26 24.62 -7.09 -21.46
N ALA A 27 24.14 -6.68 -22.62
CA ALA A 27 23.51 -5.39 -22.87
C ALA A 27 22.09 -5.34 -22.29
N SER A 28 21.90 -5.81 -21.05
CA SER A 28 20.65 -5.69 -20.29
C SER A 28 20.68 -4.54 -19.27
N ALA A 29 21.75 -3.73 -19.28
CA ALA A 29 21.77 -2.45 -18.59
C ALA A 29 20.87 -1.44 -19.32
N GLY A 30 19.62 -1.29 -18.86
CA GLY A 30 18.80 -0.15 -19.28
C GLY A 30 17.29 -0.32 -19.29
N ALA A 31 16.73 -1.45 -18.83
CA ALA A 31 15.31 -1.42 -18.46
C ALA A 31 15.20 -0.58 -17.17
N SER A 32 14.98 0.73 -17.34
CA SER A 32 14.59 1.62 -16.25
C SER A 32 13.36 1.00 -15.60
N GLN A 33 13.55 0.28 -14.49
CA GLN A 33 12.42 -0.27 -13.73
C GLN A 33 11.64 0.94 -13.24
N VAL A 34 10.51 1.22 -13.89
CA VAL A 34 9.56 2.21 -13.40
C VAL A 34 9.25 1.82 -11.95
N PRO A 35 9.53 2.69 -10.97
CA PRO A 35 9.35 2.34 -9.58
C PRO A 35 7.91 1.89 -9.35
N THR A 36 7.75 0.68 -8.81
CA THR A 36 6.43 0.12 -8.55
C THR A 36 5.71 0.98 -7.52
N MET A 37 4.46 1.33 -7.81
CA MET A 37 3.64 2.04 -6.85
C MET A 37 3.37 1.14 -5.66
N ARG A 38 3.45 1.68 -4.44
CA ARG A 38 3.15 0.94 -3.22
C ARG A 38 2.37 1.80 -2.25
N TRP A 39 1.46 1.15 -1.55
CA TRP A 39 0.78 1.74 -0.41
C TRP A 39 1.64 1.59 0.84
N VAL A 40 1.84 2.70 1.54
CA VAL A 40 2.58 2.77 2.80
C VAL A 40 1.72 3.46 3.86
N SER A 41 1.90 3.05 5.10
CA SER A 41 1.31 3.71 6.26
C SER A 41 1.99 5.05 6.54
N GLU A 42 1.37 5.91 7.34
CA GLU A 42 1.96 7.20 7.74
C GLU A 42 3.35 7.04 8.38
N GLN A 43 3.54 6.04 9.25
CA GLN A 43 4.85 5.78 9.85
C GLN A 43 5.90 5.38 8.82
N GLU A 44 5.56 4.52 7.87
CA GLU A 44 6.45 4.12 6.78
C GLU A 44 6.75 5.28 5.83
N TYR A 45 5.78 6.15 5.61
CA TYR A 45 5.93 7.36 4.80
C TYR A 45 6.90 8.36 5.45
N ILE A 46 6.73 8.67 6.73
CA ILE A 46 7.66 9.52 7.49
C ILE A 46 9.08 8.95 7.45
N ALA A 47 9.23 7.64 7.57
CA ALA A 47 10.53 6.98 7.48
C ALA A 47 11.15 7.08 6.07
N LEU A 48 10.32 7.18 5.02
CA LEU A 48 10.74 7.27 3.63
C LEU A 48 11.19 8.68 3.24
N VAL A 49 10.41 9.71 3.61
CA VAL A 49 10.61 11.09 3.13
C VAL A 49 11.15 12.05 4.20
N GLY A 50 11.14 11.63 5.47
CA GLY A 50 11.49 12.49 6.60
C GLY A 50 10.29 13.27 7.13
N ALA A 51 10.39 13.71 8.40
CA ALA A 51 9.28 14.38 9.10
C ALA A 51 8.89 15.74 8.49
N GLU A 52 9.86 16.47 7.91
CA GLU A 52 9.60 17.78 7.30
C GLU A 52 8.74 17.67 6.04
N GLU A 53 9.13 16.79 5.09
CA GLU A 53 8.32 16.52 3.90
C GLU A 53 6.97 15.90 4.28
N ALA A 54 6.94 15.01 5.28
CA ALA A 54 5.69 14.39 5.70
C ALA A 54 4.67 15.38 6.31
N ALA A 55 5.14 16.48 6.89
CA ALA A 55 4.26 17.53 7.43
C ALA A 55 3.57 18.36 6.33
N ASN A 56 4.14 18.40 5.12
CA ASN A 56 3.58 19.11 3.98
C ASN A 56 3.91 18.36 2.67
N PRO A 57 3.22 17.23 2.40
CA PRO A 57 3.59 16.34 1.31
C PRO A 57 3.34 16.97 -0.06
N HIS A 58 4.31 16.89 -0.96
CA HIS A 58 4.15 17.32 -2.35
C HIS A 58 3.65 16.16 -3.23
N PHE A 59 2.46 16.32 -3.80
CA PHE A 59 1.87 15.30 -4.66
C PHE A 59 2.30 15.46 -6.12
N SER A 60 2.81 14.38 -6.69
CA SER A 60 3.16 14.28 -8.10
C SER A 60 2.11 13.48 -8.89
N PRO A 61 1.96 13.75 -10.20
CA PRO A 61 1.14 12.90 -11.05
C PRO A 61 1.61 11.44 -11.02
N ALA A 62 0.66 10.52 -11.11
CA ALA A 62 0.98 9.10 -11.24
C ALA A 62 1.79 8.83 -12.52
N PRO A 63 2.74 7.87 -12.50
CA PRO A 63 3.46 7.47 -13.70
C PRO A 63 2.51 6.93 -14.77
N ALA A 64 2.87 7.13 -16.04
CA ALA A 64 2.08 6.67 -17.17
C ALA A 64 1.87 5.15 -17.13
N GLY A 65 0.65 4.68 -17.37
CA GLY A 65 0.31 3.26 -17.44
C GLY A 65 -0.29 2.65 -16.17
N ALA A 66 -0.55 3.43 -15.12
CA ALA A 66 -1.37 2.98 -13.99
C ALA A 66 -2.76 2.54 -14.48
N ARG A 67 -3.06 1.23 -14.42
CA ARG A 67 -4.33 0.65 -14.88
C ARG A 67 -5.36 0.68 -13.76
N MET A 68 -6.55 1.15 -14.07
CA MET A 68 -7.71 1.06 -13.18
C MET A 68 -8.13 -0.39 -13.04
N GLU A 69 -8.38 -0.84 -11.81
CA GLU A 69 -9.27 -1.96 -11.59
C GLU A 69 -10.70 -1.41 -11.55
N SER A 70 -11.60 -1.99 -12.35
CA SER A 70 -13.02 -1.67 -12.27
C SER A 70 -13.52 -2.07 -10.88
N ALA A 71 -14.39 -1.25 -10.29
CA ALA A 71 -15.12 -1.63 -9.10
C ALA A 71 -15.80 -3.00 -9.33
N PRO A 72 -15.71 -3.95 -8.40
CA PRO A 72 -16.48 -5.19 -8.49
C PRO A 72 -17.96 -4.85 -8.70
N LEU A 73 -18.58 -5.46 -9.71
CA LEU A 73 -20.03 -5.40 -9.88
C LEU A 73 -20.65 -6.34 -8.85
N ASP A 74 -20.86 -5.85 -7.64
CA ASP A 74 -21.48 -6.63 -6.58
C ASP A 74 -23.02 -6.61 -6.69
N PRO A 75 -23.70 -7.72 -6.32
CA PRO A 75 -25.15 -7.74 -6.18
C PRO A 75 -25.60 -6.69 -5.14
N PRO A 76 -26.89 -6.33 -5.08
CA PRO A 76 -27.38 -5.40 -4.06
C PRO A 76 -26.97 -5.85 -2.66
N GLN A 77 -26.15 -5.05 -1.99
CA GLN A 77 -25.72 -5.26 -0.62
C GLN A 77 -26.56 -4.38 0.32
N HIS A 78 -26.76 -4.81 1.55
CA HIS A 78 -27.32 -3.96 2.58
C HIS A 78 -26.23 -3.03 3.11
N TRP A 79 -26.61 -1.85 3.62
CA TRP A 79 -25.64 -0.89 4.15
C TRP A 79 -24.73 -1.47 5.23
N TYR A 80 -25.23 -2.45 5.99
CA TYR A 80 -24.54 -3.04 7.12
C TYR A 80 -23.61 -4.19 6.75
N ASP A 81 -23.65 -4.68 5.51
CA ASP A 81 -22.76 -5.73 5.06
C ASP A 81 -21.30 -5.24 5.12
N ILE A 82 -20.39 -6.12 5.53
CA ILE A 82 -18.98 -5.78 5.75
C ILE A 82 -18.18 -6.20 4.52
N ASN A 83 -17.56 -5.24 3.84
CA ASN A 83 -16.70 -5.50 2.69
C ASN A 83 -15.28 -5.87 3.11
N GLN A 84 -14.78 -5.25 4.20
CA GLN A 84 -13.44 -5.46 4.73
C GLN A 84 -13.41 -5.25 6.24
N ILE A 85 -12.46 -5.90 6.93
CA ILE A 85 -12.10 -5.54 8.31
C ILE A 85 -10.58 -5.40 8.39
N ASP A 86 -10.10 -4.22 8.80
CA ASP A 86 -8.70 -4.01 9.17
C ASP A 86 -8.55 -3.96 10.68
N THR A 87 -7.31 -4.06 11.17
CA THR A 87 -6.99 -3.92 12.60
C THR A 87 -5.91 -2.88 12.75
N ASP A 88 -6.16 -1.87 13.59
CA ASP A 88 -5.17 -0.83 13.85
C ASP A 88 -4.11 -1.30 14.88
N PRO A 89 -3.00 -0.55 15.07
CA PRO A 89 -1.98 -0.90 16.04
C PRO A 89 -2.43 -0.86 17.51
N ARG A 90 -3.64 -0.34 17.80
CA ARG A 90 -4.25 -0.38 19.13
C ARG A 90 -5.05 -1.68 19.35
N GLY A 91 -5.24 -2.48 18.29
CA GLY A 91 -5.99 -3.73 18.31
C GLY A 91 -7.48 -3.56 18.00
N PHE A 92 -7.93 -2.38 17.59
CA PHE A 92 -9.32 -2.17 17.19
C PHE A 92 -9.58 -2.78 15.82
N ARG A 93 -10.63 -3.60 15.73
CA ARG A 93 -11.14 -4.12 14.46
C ARG A 93 -12.06 -3.09 13.82
N ILE A 94 -11.66 -2.56 12.69
CA ILE A 94 -12.35 -1.46 12.00
C ILE A 94 -13.02 -2.04 10.75
N PRO A 95 -14.33 -2.29 10.77
CA PRO A 95 -15.04 -2.76 9.59
C PRO A 95 -15.19 -1.61 8.58
N THR A 96 -15.03 -1.91 7.31
CA THR A 96 -15.54 -1.09 6.22
C THR A 96 -16.83 -1.72 5.75
N ARG A 97 -17.94 -1.06 6.06
CA ARG A 97 -19.27 -1.51 5.64
C ARG A 97 -19.61 -0.98 4.25
N HIS A 98 -20.51 -1.68 3.56
CA HIS A 98 -21.00 -1.26 2.25
C HIS A 98 -21.54 0.18 2.30
N GLY A 99 -22.31 0.52 3.34
CA GLY A 99 -22.75 1.88 3.59
C GLY A 99 -23.88 2.34 2.66
N THR A 100 -24.00 3.65 2.45
CA THR A 100 -25.04 4.25 1.62
C THR A 100 -24.43 5.25 0.62
N PRO A 101 -24.94 5.33 -0.62
CA PRO A 101 -24.42 6.23 -1.63
C PRO A 101 -24.87 7.68 -1.41
N GLY A 102 -24.31 8.60 -2.20
CA GLY A 102 -24.76 9.98 -2.31
C GLY A 102 -24.08 10.97 -1.35
N PRO A 103 -24.53 12.25 -1.35
CA PRO A 103 -23.84 13.36 -0.69
C PRO A 103 -23.90 13.30 0.84
N THR A 104 -24.93 12.66 1.39
CA THR A 104 -25.10 12.40 2.83
C THR A 104 -24.87 10.92 3.16
N GLY A 105 -24.33 10.17 2.19
CA GLY A 105 -24.00 8.77 2.37
C GLY A 105 -22.78 8.59 3.27
N TRP A 106 -22.46 7.33 3.56
CA TRP A 106 -21.25 6.96 4.30
C TRP A 106 -20.80 5.54 3.92
N GLY A 107 -19.64 5.11 4.38
CA GLY A 107 -19.09 3.78 4.11
C GLY A 107 -18.54 3.64 2.69
N TYR A 108 -18.38 2.40 2.23
CA TYR A 108 -17.78 2.08 0.93
C TYR A 108 -18.45 2.80 -0.23
N GLU A 109 -19.78 2.71 -0.37
CA GLU A 109 -20.51 3.33 -1.48
C GLU A 109 -20.27 4.84 -1.56
N HIS A 110 -20.26 5.53 -0.41
CA HIS A 110 -20.02 6.96 -0.38
C HIS A 110 -18.64 7.33 -0.92
N TYR A 111 -17.57 6.73 -0.43
CA TYR A 111 -16.23 7.11 -0.87
C TYR A 111 -15.86 6.52 -2.23
N ALA A 112 -16.39 5.35 -2.57
CA ALA A 112 -16.21 4.74 -3.88
C ALA A 112 -16.80 5.64 -4.98
N ASP A 113 -18.01 6.15 -4.78
CA ASP A 113 -18.67 7.02 -5.75
C ASP A 113 -18.13 8.46 -5.72
N ASN A 114 -18.22 9.13 -4.57
CA ASN A 114 -17.91 10.56 -4.46
C ASN A 114 -16.41 10.84 -4.56
N HIS A 115 -15.57 9.95 -4.02
CA HIS A 115 -14.13 10.17 -3.93
C HIS A 115 -13.31 9.30 -4.89
N ASN A 116 -13.94 8.46 -5.72
CA ASN A 116 -13.25 7.58 -6.67
C ASN A 116 -12.22 6.66 -5.98
N LEU A 117 -12.58 6.07 -4.84
CA LEU A 117 -11.67 5.22 -4.05
C LEU A 117 -12.26 3.83 -3.86
N TYR A 118 -11.84 2.87 -4.68
CA TYR A 118 -12.33 1.48 -4.63
C TYR A 118 -11.34 0.53 -3.93
N SER A 119 -10.08 0.96 -3.79
CA SER A 119 -9.00 0.11 -3.31
C SER A 119 -9.04 -0.09 -1.81
N PHE A 120 -9.31 -1.32 -1.38
CA PHE A 120 -9.15 -1.75 0.01
C PHE A 120 -7.69 -1.70 0.49
N LYS A 121 -6.70 -1.79 -0.41
CA LYS A 121 -5.28 -1.61 -0.06
C LYS A 121 -4.99 -0.20 0.48
N ALA A 122 -5.70 0.80 -0.02
CA ALA A 122 -5.59 2.18 0.44
C ALA A 122 -6.01 2.33 1.91
N LEU A 123 -7.15 1.73 2.27
CA LEU A 123 -7.64 1.71 3.65
C LEU A 123 -6.72 0.92 4.57
N THR A 124 -6.32 -0.28 4.16
CA THR A 124 -5.38 -1.10 4.94
C THR A 124 -4.09 -0.33 5.24
N ALA A 125 -3.58 0.43 4.28
CA ALA A 125 -2.37 1.22 4.49
C ALA A 125 -2.57 2.33 5.52
N ALA A 126 -3.71 3.03 5.49
CA ALA A 126 -4.04 4.01 6.50
C ALA A 126 -4.12 3.39 7.91
N TYR A 127 -4.79 2.23 8.02
CA TYR A 127 -4.98 1.55 9.30
C TYR A 127 -3.74 0.83 9.86
N ARG A 128 -2.63 0.75 9.10
CA ARG A 128 -1.36 0.19 9.60
C ARG A 128 -0.61 1.11 10.57
N SER A 129 -0.99 2.39 10.65
CA SER A 129 -0.46 3.35 11.61
C SER A 129 -1.48 3.67 12.70
N LYS A 130 -1.01 4.26 13.81
CA LYS A 130 -1.91 4.85 14.81
C LYS A 130 -2.71 5.98 14.17
N PRO A 131 -3.92 6.29 14.67
CA PRO A 131 -4.68 7.41 14.15
C PRO A 131 -3.94 8.74 14.36
N ALA A 132 -4.03 9.63 13.38
CA ALA A 132 -3.58 11.01 13.47
C ALA A 132 -4.49 11.86 14.38
N VAL A 133 -5.78 11.50 14.45
CA VAL A 133 -6.76 12.08 15.38
C VAL A 133 -7.44 10.96 16.16
N ASP A 134 -7.43 11.03 17.49
CA ASP A 134 -8.04 10.04 18.37
C ASP A 134 -8.94 10.75 19.40
N GLN A 135 -10.24 10.80 19.11
CA GLN A 135 -11.26 11.49 19.92
C GLN A 135 -12.31 10.48 20.41
N GLY A 136 -11.83 9.36 20.96
CA GLY A 136 -12.67 8.30 21.51
C GLY A 136 -13.32 7.48 20.39
N ALA A 137 -14.60 7.73 20.12
CA ALA A 137 -15.31 7.00 19.08
C ALA A 137 -14.95 7.51 17.66
N HIS A 138 -14.42 8.72 17.53
CA HIS A 138 -13.96 9.27 16.25
C HIS A 138 -12.45 9.10 16.11
N ALA A 139 -12.01 8.45 15.03
CA ALA A 139 -10.60 8.25 14.74
C ALA A 139 -10.28 8.52 13.27
N GLU A 140 -9.19 9.23 13.00
CA GLU A 140 -8.74 9.56 11.64
C GLU A 140 -7.35 9.00 11.36
N TYR A 141 -7.13 8.48 10.16
CA TYR A 141 -5.91 7.77 9.76
C TYR A 141 -5.38 8.29 8.43
N ASN A 142 -4.07 8.22 8.27
CA ASN A 142 -3.39 8.62 7.04
C ASN A 142 -2.66 7.43 6.40
N GLY A 143 -2.82 7.28 5.08
CA GLY A 143 -2.06 6.36 4.25
C GLY A 143 -1.54 7.05 2.99
N TYR A 144 -0.49 6.52 2.37
CA TYR A 144 0.16 7.18 1.24
C TYR A 144 0.42 6.20 0.10
N LEU A 145 0.15 6.65 -1.12
CA LEU A 145 0.60 5.98 -2.34
C LEU A 145 1.90 6.63 -2.79
N VAL A 146 2.96 5.83 -2.91
CA VAL A 146 4.28 6.30 -3.33
C VAL A 146 4.80 5.51 -4.52
N SER A 147 5.64 6.13 -5.33
CA SER A 147 6.43 5.48 -6.39
C SER A 147 7.91 5.85 -6.16
N GLY A 148 8.69 4.93 -5.61
CA GLY A 148 10.00 5.26 -5.07
C GLY A 148 9.88 6.26 -3.91
N ASN A 149 10.52 7.42 -4.02
CA ASN A 149 10.43 8.53 -3.05
C ASN A 149 9.41 9.60 -3.47
N VAL A 150 8.68 9.38 -4.57
CA VAL A 150 7.68 10.32 -5.06
C VAL A 150 6.33 10.02 -4.42
N THR A 151 5.71 11.02 -3.80
CA THR A 151 4.36 10.91 -3.25
C THR A 151 3.34 11.13 -4.36
N ILE A 152 2.43 10.18 -4.55
CA ILE A 152 1.38 10.25 -5.56
C ILE A 152 0.06 10.73 -4.96
N ALA A 153 -0.30 10.21 -3.78
CA ALA A 153 -1.51 10.59 -3.08
C ALA A 153 -1.38 10.34 -1.57
N GLN A 154 -2.06 11.15 -0.78
CA GLN A 154 -2.39 10.85 0.61
C GLN A 154 -3.86 10.50 0.71
N ILE A 155 -4.17 9.40 1.39
CA ILE A 155 -5.52 9.00 1.77
C ILE A 155 -5.74 9.39 3.22
N HIS A 156 -6.84 10.07 3.46
CA HIS A 156 -7.36 10.35 4.78
C HIS A 156 -8.60 9.50 4.99
N THR A 157 -8.64 8.76 6.10
CA THR A 157 -9.73 7.83 6.42
C THR A 157 -10.31 8.16 7.78
N VAL A 158 -11.64 8.26 7.84
CA VAL A 158 -12.38 8.57 9.07
C VAL A 158 -13.15 7.32 9.50
N ALA A 159 -12.96 6.90 10.75
CA ALA A 159 -13.62 5.75 11.33
C ALA A 159 -14.40 6.12 12.60
N GLN A 160 -15.59 5.53 12.73
CA GLN A 160 -16.42 5.57 13.92
C GLN A 160 -16.28 4.26 14.70
N LEU A 161 -15.52 4.28 15.79
CA LEU A 161 -15.27 3.20 16.74
C LEU A 161 -16.40 3.06 17.78
N ALA A 162 -17.64 3.15 17.33
CA ALA A 162 -18.84 2.90 18.10
C ALA A 162 -19.79 2.01 17.31
N ASN A 163 -20.64 1.26 18.00
CA ASN A 163 -21.68 0.43 17.39
C ASN A 163 -22.98 1.22 17.07
N ARG A 164 -22.98 2.53 17.35
CA ARG A 164 -24.07 3.44 17.06
C ARG A 164 -23.58 4.86 16.80
N THR A 165 -24.34 5.62 16.00
CA THR A 165 -24.13 7.06 15.80
C THR A 165 -24.54 7.82 17.06
N GLU A 166 -24.03 9.04 17.22
CA GLU A 166 -24.33 9.90 18.38
C GLU A 166 -25.82 10.24 18.48
N ASP A 167 -26.47 10.48 17.34
CA ASP A 167 -27.92 10.71 17.22
C ASP A 167 -28.76 9.41 17.33
N GLY A 168 -28.11 8.24 17.40
CA GLY A 168 -28.75 6.93 17.45
C GLY A 168 -29.46 6.49 16.17
N SER A 169 -29.35 7.25 15.08
CA SER A 169 -30.02 6.95 13.80
C SER A 169 -29.55 5.62 13.18
N HIS A 170 -28.31 5.22 13.45
CA HIS A 170 -27.74 3.96 13.00
C HIS A 170 -27.20 3.17 14.19
N VAL A 171 -27.56 1.88 14.23
CA VAL A 171 -27.06 0.91 15.20
C VAL A 171 -26.70 -0.35 14.44
N THR A 172 -25.50 -0.87 14.68
CA THR A 172 -25.06 -2.14 14.09
C THR A 172 -25.64 -3.32 14.87
N PHE A 173 -26.17 -4.31 14.16
CA PHE A 173 -26.82 -5.49 14.75
C PHE A 173 -25.84 -6.60 15.13
N ASP A 174 -24.62 -6.56 14.59
CA ASP A 174 -23.60 -7.60 14.75
C ASP A 174 -22.62 -7.32 15.89
N GLY A 175 -22.87 -6.28 16.68
CA GLY A 175 -22.03 -5.86 17.82
C GLY A 175 -20.67 -5.29 17.44
N LYS A 176 -20.34 -5.17 16.14
CA LYS A 176 -19.09 -4.55 15.68
C LYS A 176 -19.27 -3.04 15.55
N TYR A 177 -18.19 -2.30 15.37
CA TYR A 177 -18.30 -0.86 15.12
C TYR A 177 -19.01 -0.56 13.80
N ILE A 178 -19.47 0.69 13.65
CA ILE A 178 -19.87 1.25 12.36
C ILE A 178 -18.65 1.22 11.44
N GLY A 179 -17.50 1.65 11.96
CA GLY A 179 -16.20 1.54 11.30
C GLY A 179 -15.94 2.65 10.30
N THR A 180 -15.37 2.36 9.13
CA THR A 180 -15.02 3.37 8.12
C THR A 180 -16.27 4.14 7.67
N ILE A 181 -16.32 5.44 7.93
CA ILE A 181 -17.43 6.34 7.53
C ILE A 181 -17.12 7.01 6.20
N THR A 182 -15.88 7.43 5.97
CA THR A 182 -15.43 7.98 4.69
C THR A 182 -13.93 7.81 4.52
N ALA A 183 -13.47 7.88 3.27
CA ALA A 183 -12.07 7.97 2.92
C ALA A 183 -11.90 8.78 1.64
N PHE A 184 -10.86 9.60 1.53
CA PHE A 184 -10.66 10.45 0.37
C PHE A 184 -9.19 10.80 0.17
N CYS A 185 -8.86 11.29 -1.03
CA CYS A 185 -7.55 11.81 -1.33
C CYS A 185 -7.43 13.27 -0.91
N VAL A 186 -6.42 13.60 -0.13
CA VAL A 186 -6.19 14.97 0.35
C VAL A 186 -5.88 15.90 -0.84
N GLY A 187 -6.47 17.10 -0.82
CA GLY A 187 -6.22 18.15 -1.82
C GLY A 187 -6.96 17.99 -3.15
N VAL A 188 -7.80 16.97 -3.32
CA VAL A 188 -8.58 16.73 -4.54
C VAL A 188 -10.00 16.26 -4.22
N ASN A 189 -10.95 16.54 -5.12
CA ASN A 189 -12.35 16.09 -4.95
C ASN A 189 -12.52 14.60 -5.26
N ARG A 190 -11.87 14.12 -6.34
CA ARG A 190 -11.83 12.72 -6.74
C ARG A 190 -10.39 12.25 -6.73
N CYS A 191 -10.16 11.08 -6.15
CA CYS A 191 -8.86 10.44 -6.13
C CYS A 191 -8.33 10.17 -7.55
N PRO A 192 -7.01 10.32 -7.79
CA PRO A 192 -6.39 9.91 -9.04
C PRO A 192 -6.62 8.42 -9.30
N ASN A 193 -6.88 8.03 -10.54
CA ASN A 193 -7.15 6.64 -10.92
C ASN A 193 -6.05 5.64 -10.46
N ALA A 194 -4.82 6.11 -10.28
CA ALA A 194 -3.71 5.31 -9.78
C ALA A 194 -3.92 4.76 -8.36
N VAL A 195 -4.77 5.39 -7.53
CA VAL A 195 -5.09 4.84 -6.19
C VAL A 195 -5.88 3.53 -6.27
N ASN A 196 -6.59 3.33 -7.38
CA ASN A 196 -7.38 2.13 -7.67
C ASN A 196 -6.61 1.12 -8.52
N ALA A 197 -5.32 1.37 -8.79
CA ALA A 197 -4.47 0.43 -9.49
C ALA A 197 -3.90 -0.61 -8.53
N ASN A 198 -3.65 -1.82 -9.04
CA ASN A 198 -2.80 -2.78 -8.35
C ASN A 198 -1.36 -2.27 -8.33
N GLY A 199 -0.96 -1.69 -7.20
CA GLY A 199 0.40 -1.81 -6.70
C GLY A 199 0.65 -3.22 -6.18
#